data_AF-A0A2V8T0Q1-F1
#
_entry.id   AF-A0A2V8T0Q1-F1
#
_cell.length_a   1.000
_cell.length_b   1.000
_cell.length_c   1.000
_cell.angle_alpha   90.00
_cell.angle_beta   90.00
_cell.angle_gamma   90.00
#
_symmetry.space_group_name_H-M   'P 1'
#
loop_
_entity.id
_entity.type
_entity.pdbx_description
1 polymer ?
#
loop_
_entity_poly.entity_id
_entity_poly.type
_entity_poly.pdbx_seq_one_letter_code
_entity_poly.pdbx_strand_id
1 'polypeptide(L)'
;LDVNQGRLSYLKTLERKGPQPSVPLGSTAEFEGRPLTVIGFMVRSVEFEGVRYFWQEYLLYNPAIGFRWLVESDGHWSYVHTVPPGEVVESGKSAIYGGRTFRVFQDAAARVEYVEGEFYWKVSVGELARATDYVAPPLMLSKEVPIVADASRRRAVLRAEEVNWSLGSYTPLKEIEQKFNVSLPAPTTVAPNQPWPHKKIYGYWAALLVVALFVGLFAFVTGSRATVFTQSYTFQPTPTPMPAPPGAPVTPPVATDEGNEKVQVVFTDPIPLRGRRNIRVTGRANVENNWLYVEGDLINEETGLVQQFELPIEYYYGVEDGEAWSEGDREQEVYLPALPEGKYTMRLEAQWENWNQAAPPQVSIQVEQ
;
A
#
# COMPACT_ATOMS: atom_id res chain seq x y z
N LEU A 1 49.36 -45.98 1.46
CA LEU A 1 49.17 -46.54 2.81
C LEU A 1 48.51 -47.90 2.66
N ASP A 2 49.07 -48.95 3.26
CA ASP A 2 48.53 -50.32 3.21
C ASP A 2 47.38 -50.48 4.24
N VAL A 3 46.22 -50.95 3.77
CA VAL A 3 44.98 -51.07 4.53
C VAL A 3 45.07 -52.17 5.60
N ASN A 4 45.97 -53.14 5.43
CA ASN A 4 46.06 -54.33 6.27
C ASN A 4 46.90 -54.15 7.54
N GLN A 5 47.59 -53.02 7.70
CA GLN A 5 48.55 -52.82 8.80
C GLN A 5 47.97 -52.10 10.03
N GLY A 6 46.65 -51.97 10.14
CA GLY A 6 46.00 -51.36 11.31
C GLY A 6 46.32 -49.88 11.54
N ARG A 7 47.15 -49.23 10.71
CA ARG A 7 47.51 -47.80 10.81
C ARG A 7 46.36 -46.84 10.54
N LEU A 8 45.22 -47.33 10.03
CA LEU A 8 43.98 -46.56 9.88
C LEU A 8 43.13 -46.55 11.16
N SER A 9 43.44 -47.36 12.18
CA SER A 9 42.72 -47.32 13.47
C SER A 9 42.93 -45.99 14.20
N TYR A 10 44.12 -45.40 14.05
CA TYR A 10 44.43 -44.06 14.58
C TYR A 10 43.62 -42.93 13.93
N LEU A 11 43.20 -43.08 12.66
CA LEU A 11 42.30 -42.11 12.00
C LEU A 11 40.87 -42.22 12.53
N LYS A 12 40.45 -43.40 13.01
CA LYS A 12 39.15 -43.61 13.69
C LYS A 12 39.08 -42.93 15.07
N THR A 13 40.22 -42.56 15.66
CA THR A 13 40.33 -41.97 17.01
C THR A 13 40.41 -40.45 17.02
N LEU A 14 40.44 -39.79 15.85
CA LEU A 14 40.15 -38.36 15.79
C LEU A 14 38.64 -38.17 16.00
N GLU A 15 38.23 -38.04 17.25
CA GLU A 15 36.87 -37.62 17.60
C GLU A 15 36.52 -36.36 16.78
N ARG A 16 35.45 -36.43 15.99
CA ARG A 16 34.90 -35.28 15.26
C ARG A 16 34.50 -34.20 16.27
N LYS A 17 35.39 -33.24 16.50
CA LYS A 17 35.10 -32.01 17.26
C LYS A 17 34.63 -30.96 16.27
N GLY A 18 33.36 -30.58 16.35
CA GLY A 18 32.78 -29.53 15.51
C GLY A 18 31.27 -29.68 15.27
N PRO A 19 30.67 -28.69 14.59
CA PRO A 19 29.28 -28.77 14.12
C PRO A 19 29.07 -30.03 13.27
N GLN A 20 27.94 -30.71 13.45
CA GLN A 20 27.60 -31.86 12.63
C GLN A 20 26.91 -31.39 11.34
N PRO A 21 27.31 -31.90 10.17
CA PRO A 21 26.63 -31.60 8.93
C PRO A 21 25.23 -32.22 8.90
N SER A 22 24.24 -31.43 8.53
CA SER A 22 22.86 -31.86 8.27
C SER A 22 22.78 -32.91 7.15
N VAL A 23 23.65 -32.78 6.12
CA VAL A 23 23.84 -33.78 5.06
C VAL A 23 25.22 -34.41 5.20
N PRO A 24 25.34 -35.73 5.47
CA PRO A 24 26.64 -36.35 5.72
C PRO A 24 27.60 -36.24 4.52
N LEU A 25 28.88 -35.99 4.79
CA LEU A 25 29.94 -36.12 3.79
C LEU A 25 29.93 -37.53 3.18
N GLY A 26 30.18 -37.62 1.88
CA GLY A 26 30.10 -38.86 1.07
C GLY A 26 28.69 -39.18 0.57
N SER A 27 27.65 -38.51 1.07
CA SER A 27 26.29 -38.68 0.55
C SER A 27 26.22 -38.27 -0.91
N THR A 28 25.41 -38.96 -1.69
CA THR A 28 25.23 -38.69 -3.12
C THR A 28 23.76 -38.42 -3.40
N ALA A 29 23.50 -37.40 -4.21
CA ALA A 29 22.16 -37.01 -4.63
C ALA A 29 22.16 -36.58 -6.10
N GLU A 30 21.03 -36.75 -6.77
CA GLU A 30 20.90 -36.32 -8.17
C GLU A 30 20.51 -34.83 -8.26
N PHE A 31 21.31 -34.03 -8.95
CA PHE A 31 20.93 -32.70 -9.43
C PHE A 31 21.28 -32.57 -10.90
N GLU A 32 20.50 -31.79 -11.66
CA GLU A 32 20.72 -31.59 -13.10
C GLU A 32 20.82 -32.92 -13.89
N GLY A 33 20.11 -33.97 -13.45
CA GLY A 33 20.14 -35.30 -14.06
C GLY A 33 21.44 -36.08 -13.84
N ARG A 34 22.28 -35.67 -12.87
CA ARG A 34 23.59 -36.27 -12.58
C ARG A 34 23.79 -36.51 -11.09
N PRO A 35 24.44 -37.61 -10.67
CA PRO A 35 24.77 -37.85 -9.27
C PRO A 35 25.92 -36.95 -8.83
N LEU A 36 25.72 -36.17 -7.77
CA LEU A 36 26.75 -35.34 -7.14
C LEU A 36 27.03 -35.86 -5.74
N THR A 37 28.30 -36.02 -5.41
CA THR A 37 28.74 -36.46 -4.08
C THR A 37 29.14 -35.25 -3.24
N VAL A 38 28.68 -35.22 -1.99
CA VAL A 38 29.08 -34.22 -1.00
C VAL A 38 30.50 -34.54 -0.54
N ILE A 39 31.47 -33.70 -0.90
CA ILE A 39 32.89 -33.93 -0.62
C ILE A 39 33.45 -32.98 0.44
N GLY A 40 32.83 -31.82 0.63
CA GLY A 40 33.26 -30.80 1.58
C GLY A 40 32.08 -30.22 2.37
N PHE A 41 32.36 -29.80 3.59
CA PHE A 41 31.42 -29.15 4.51
C PHE A 41 32.13 -28.00 5.21
N MET A 42 31.51 -26.84 5.24
CA MET A 42 31.99 -25.70 6.04
C MET A 42 30.83 -24.98 6.72
N VAL A 43 31.17 -24.29 7.80
CA VAL A 43 30.26 -23.37 8.50
C VAL A 43 30.83 -21.99 8.38
N ARG A 44 29.97 -21.05 8.00
CA ARG A 44 30.32 -19.63 7.89
C ARG A 44 29.44 -18.80 8.81
N SER A 45 29.92 -17.60 9.12
CA SER A 45 29.17 -16.64 9.93
C SER A 45 29.28 -15.22 9.41
N VAL A 46 28.27 -14.42 9.73
CA VAL A 46 28.30 -12.96 9.66
C VAL A 46 27.99 -12.42 11.04
N GLU A 47 28.58 -11.27 11.36
CA GLU A 47 28.32 -10.57 12.61
C GLU A 47 27.52 -9.31 12.32
N PHE A 48 26.35 -9.18 12.95
CA PHE A 48 25.47 -8.03 12.84
C PHE A 48 25.05 -7.59 14.24
N GLU A 49 25.30 -6.32 14.58
CA GLU A 49 25.00 -5.75 15.91
C GLU A 49 25.54 -6.59 17.09
N GLY A 50 26.72 -7.19 16.93
CA GLY A 50 27.36 -8.03 17.95
C GLY A 50 26.79 -9.45 18.08
N VAL A 51 25.84 -9.83 17.24
CA VAL A 51 25.28 -11.18 17.15
C VAL A 51 25.86 -11.90 15.93
N ARG A 52 26.31 -13.14 16.13
CA ARG A 52 26.77 -13.99 15.02
C ARG A 52 25.65 -14.88 14.51
N TYR A 53 25.45 -14.82 13.20
CA TYR A 53 24.52 -15.65 12.46
C TYR A 53 25.32 -16.65 11.63
N PHE A 54 24.93 -17.92 11.67
CA PHE A 54 25.68 -19.02 11.08
C PHE A 54 24.88 -19.68 9.95
N TRP A 55 25.58 -20.16 8.94
CA TRP A 55 25.01 -21.00 7.90
C TRP A 55 26.01 -22.08 7.50
N GLN A 56 25.52 -23.11 6.82
CA GLN A 56 26.29 -24.27 6.39
C GLN A 56 26.43 -24.27 4.86
N GLU A 57 27.62 -24.63 4.37
CA GLU A 57 27.88 -24.81 2.94
C GLU A 57 28.48 -26.19 2.68
N TYR A 58 28.00 -26.84 1.63
CA TYR A 58 28.39 -28.16 1.22
C TYR A 58 28.95 -28.11 -0.19
N LEU A 59 30.17 -28.61 -0.38
CA LEU A 59 30.75 -28.76 -1.71
C LEU A 59 30.35 -30.10 -2.30
N LEU A 60 29.73 -30.05 -3.47
CA LEU A 60 29.29 -31.18 -4.26
C LEU A 60 30.18 -31.33 -5.49
N TYR A 61 30.48 -32.56 -5.88
CA TYR A 61 31.33 -32.85 -7.03
C TYR A 61 30.77 -33.95 -7.92
N ASN A 62 30.87 -33.72 -9.23
CA ASN A 62 30.70 -34.72 -10.26
C ASN A 62 31.73 -34.44 -11.38
N PRO A 63 32.47 -35.45 -11.88
CA PRO A 63 33.49 -35.25 -12.91
C PRO A 63 33.00 -34.61 -14.22
N ALA A 64 31.74 -34.81 -14.59
CA ALA A 64 31.17 -34.33 -15.85
C ALA A 64 30.69 -32.86 -15.81
N ILE A 65 30.18 -32.40 -14.66
CA ILE A 65 29.61 -31.04 -14.51
C ILE A 65 30.37 -30.14 -13.53
N GLY A 66 31.39 -30.68 -12.87
CA GLY A 66 32.27 -29.97 -11.96
C GLY A 66 31.69 -29.79 -10.56
N PHE A 67 32.03 -28.65 -9.95
CA PHE A 67 31.64 -28.32 -8.58
C PHE A 67 30.28 -27.62 -8.52
N ARG A 68 29.55 -27.93 -7.45
CA ARG A 68 28.27 -27.30 -7.08
C ARG A 68 28.26 -27.10 -5.58
N TRP A 69 27.39 -26.23 -5.11
CA TRP A 69 27.22 -25.99 -3.69
C TRP A 69 25.78 -26.21 -3.25
N LEU A 70 25.61 -26.71 -2.04
CA LEU A 70 24.37 -26.55 -1.29
C LEU A 70 24.64 -25.61 -0.12
N VAL A 71 23.78 -24.60 0.03
CA VAL A 71 23.85 -23.64 1.14
C VAL A 71 22.60 -23.82 1.98
N GLU A 72 22.77 -24.00 3.27
CA GLU A 72 21.70 -24.13 4.26
C GLU A 72 21.78 -23.01 5.29
N SER A 73 20.69 -22.27 5.45
CA SER A 73 20.55 -21.22 6.46
C SER A 73 19.14 -21.27 7.04
N ASP A 74 19.02 -21.36 8.37
CA ASP A 74 17.73 -21.42 9.09
C ASP A 74 16.74 -22.47 8.55
N GLY A 75 17.25 -23.62 8.10
CA GLY A 75 16.47 -24.70 7.49
C GLY A 75 16.08 -24.47 6.03
N HIS A 76 16.48 -23.35 5.42
CA HIS A 76 16.28 -23.07 4.01
C HIS A 76 17.50 -23.46 3.18
N TRP A 77 17.26 -24.00 1.99
CA TRP A 77 18.30 -24.55 1.14
C TRP A 77 18.37 -23.84 -0.21
N SER A 78 19.58 -23.66 -0.72
CA SER A 78 19.82 -23.22 -2.09
C SER A 78 20.84 -24.11 -2.78
N TYR A 79 20.55 -24.51 -4.02
CA TYR A 79 21.50 -25.18 -4.91
C TYR A 79 22.20 -24.14 -5.78
N VAL A 80 23.53 -24.11 -5.72
CA VAL A 80 24.34 -23.01 -6.21
C VAL A 80 25.40 -23.50 -7.20
N HIS A 81 25.59 -22.75 -8.28
CA HIS A 81 26.67 -22.94 -9.25
C HIS A 81 27.44 -21.63 -9.47
N THR A 82 28.66 -21.73 -9.98
CA THR A 82 29.51 -20.56 -10.27
C THR A 82 29.02 -19.84 -11.52
N VAL A 83 29.16 -18.51 -11.51
CA VAL A 83 28.81 -17.63 -12.63
C VAL A 83 30.08 -16.91 -13.09
N PRO A 84 30.35 -16.84 -14.42
CA PRO A 84 31.47 -16.07 -14.94
C PRO A 84 31.33 -14.58 -14.61
N PRO A 85 32.35 -13.91 -14.02
CA PRO A 85 32.26 -12.50 -13.67
C PRO A 85 31.93 -11.57 -14.85
N GLY A 86 32.38 -11.92 -16.06
CA GLY A 86 32.10 -11.13 -17.28
C GLY A 86 30.65 -11.19 -17.77
N GLU A 87 29.82 -12.07 -17.22
CA GLU A 87 28.39 -12.17 -17.55
C GLU A 87 27.50 -11.35 -16.61
N VAL A 88 28.07 -10.80 -15.53
CA VAL A 88 27.35 -10.02 -14.53
C VAL A 88 27.62 -8.53 -14.74
N VAL A 89 26.56 -7.74 -14.82
CA VAL A 89 26.65 -6.27 -14.89
C VAL A 89 26.16 -5.68 -13.58
N GLU A 90 27.08 -5.10 -12.80
CA GLU A 90 26.76 -4.40 -11.56
C GLU A 90 26.31 -2.95 -11.82
N SER A 91 25.27 -2.51 -11.12
CA SER A 91 24.78 -1.13 -11.18
C SER A 91 24.22 -0.71 -9.81
N GLY A 92 25.07 -0.07 -8.99
CA GLY A 92 24.70 0.44 -7.67
C GLY A 92 24.23 -0.66 -6.72
N LYS A 93 22.95 -0.65 -6.36
CA LYS A 93 22.31 -1.63 -5.47
C LYS A 93 21.69 -2.82 -6.21
N SER A 94 22.06 -3.01 -7.47
CA SER A 94 21.54 -4.07 -8.34
C SER A 94 22.64 -4.73 -9.16
N ALA A 95 22.37 -5.95 -9.60
CA ALA A 95 23.20 -6.71 -10.53
C ALA A 95 22.30 -7.35 -11.59
N ILE A 96 22.78 -7.44 -12.83
CA ILE A 96 22.05 -8.04 -13.96
C ILE A 96 22.80 -9.29 -14.42
N TYR A 97 22.09 -10.41 -14.51
CA TYR A 97 22.61 -11.68 -15.02
C TYR A 97 21.50 -12.43 -15.75
N GLY A 98 21.80 -13.02 -16.92
CA GLY A 98 20.82 -13.79 -17.70
C GLY A 98 19.54 -13.02 -18.05
N GLY A 99 19.64 -11.70 -18.28
CA GLY A 99 18.51 -10.81 -18.56
C GLY A 99 17.59 -10.50 -17.36
N ARG A 100 17.97 -10.91 -16.15
CA ARG A 100 17.22 -10.64 -14.91
C ARG A 100 17.96 -9.62 -14.06
N THR A 101 17.20 -8.71 -13.45
CA THR A 101 17.72 -7.74 -12.47
C THR A 101 17.54 -8.27 -11.07
N PHE A 102 18.63 -8.34 -10.32
CA PHE A 102 18.68 -8.71 -8.92
C PHE A 102 18.89 -7.45 -8.07
N ARG A 103 18.31 -7.41 -6.87
CA ARG A 103 18.45 -6.29 -5.94
C ARG A 103 19.22 -6.72 -4.71
N VAL A 104 20.13 -5.88 -4.23
CA VAL A 104 20.90 -6.16 -3.02
C VAL A 104 19.96 -6.45 -1.84
N PHE A 105 20.26 -7.55 -1.15
CA PHE A 105 19.60 -7.99 0.06
C PHE A 105 20.53 -7.81 1.25
N GLN A 106 21.78 -8.26 1.14
CA GLN A 106 22.79 -8.20 2.19
C GLN A 106 24.17 -7.88 1.63
N ASP A 107 24.98 -7.17 2.42
CA ASP A 107 26.40 -6.90 2.15
C ASP A 107 27.14 -6.98 3.48
N ALA A 108 27.94 -8.04 3.67
CA ALA A 108 28.54 -8.35 4.97
C ALA A 108 29.89 -9.07 4.81
N ALA A 109 30.71 -9.03 5.86
CA ALA A 109 31.94 -9.82 5.94
C ALA A 109 31.62 -11.22 6.49
N ALA A 110 31.68 -12.22 5.63
CA ALA A 110 31.55 -13.62 5.97
C ALA A 110 32.87 -14.19 6.49
N ARG A 111 32.83 -14.93 7.59
CA ARG A 111 33.97 -15.63 8.21
C ARG A 111 33.80 -17.13 8.10
N VAL A 112 34.87 -17.85 7.77
CA VAL A 112 34.90 -19.32 7.90
C VAL A 112 35.11 -19.69 9.37
N GLU A 113 34.15 -20.42 9.96
CA GLU A 113 34.18 -20.84 11.37
C GLU A 113 34.59 -22.31 11.52
N TYR A 114 34.27 -23.14 10.52
CA TYR A 114 34.60 -24.56 10.52
C TYR A 114 34.75 -25.09 9.09
N VAL A 115 35.61 -26.09 8.89
CA VAL A 115 35.78 -26.76 7.60
C VAL A 115 36.16 -28.23 7.80
N GLU A 116 35.54 -29.13 7.03
CA GLU A 116 35.82 -30.56 6.97
C GLU A 116 35.66 -31.07 5.52
N GLY A 117 36.49 -32.03 5.10
CA GLY A 117 36.41 -32.67 3.79
C GLY A 117 37.32 -32.03 2.74
N GLU A 118 36.94 -32.16 1.47
CA GLU A 118 37.73 -31.79 0.30
C GLU A 118 37.21 -30.48 -0.32
N PHE A 119 38.14 -29.61 -0.70
CA PHE A 119 37.88 -28.34 -1.39
C PHE A 119 38.91 -28.15 -2.52
N TYR A 120 38.52 -27.45 -3.59
CA TYR A 120 39.41 -27.16 -4.73
C TYR A 120 40.44 -26.06 -4.42
N TRP A 121 40.45 -25.52 -3.20
CA TRP A 121 41.47 -24.64 -2.65
C TRP A 121 41.67 -24.93 -1.15
N LYS A 122 42.73 -24.37 -0.57
CA LYS A 122 43.03 -24.52 0.85
C LYS A 122 42.21 -23.52 1.68
N VAL A 123 41.06 -23.96 2.17
CA VAL A 123 40.22 -23.20 3.11
C VAL A 123 40.89 -23.15 4.49
N SER A 124 40.90 -21.98 5.13
CA SER A 124 41.41 -21.82 6.50
C SER A 124 40.35 -21.25 7.44
N VAL A 125 40.22 -21.81 8.64
CA VAL A 125 39.36 -21.23 9.69
C VAL A 125 39.83 -19.81 10.01
N GLY A 126 38.87 -18.88 10.09
CA GLY A 126 39.11 -17.45 10.31
C GLY A 126 39.26 -16.64 9.03
N GLU A 127 39.32 -17.27 7.86
CA GLU A 127 39.32 -16.59 6.56
C GLU A 127 38.07 -15.70 6.40
N LEU A 128 38.26 -14.54 5.77
CA LEU A 128 37.23 -13.52 5.60
C LEU A 128 36.99 -13.24 4.11
N ALA A 129 35.72 -13.09 3.73
CA ALA A 129 35.33 -12.59 2.42
C ALA A 129 34.18 -11.60 2.58
N ARG A 130 34.17 -10.52 1.80
CA ARG A 130 33.00 -9.67 1.67
C ARG A 130 32.02 -10.37 0.74
N ALA A 131 30.88 -10.76 1.27
CA ALA A 131 29.79 -11.39 0.55
C ALA A 131 28.67 -10.36 0.33
N THR A 132 28.27 -10.17 -0.91
CA THR A 132 27.13 -9.33 -1.28
C THR A 132 26.10 -10.17 -2.02
N ASP A 133 24.92 -10.31 -1.43
CA ASP A 133 23.83 -11.13 -1.96
C ASP A 133 22.78 -10.25 -2.63
N TYR A 134 22.43 -10.60 -3.87
CA TYR A 134 21.40 -9.95 -4.67
C TYR A 134 20.27 -10.94 -4.95
N VAL A 135 19.02 -10.54 -4.76
CA VAL A 135 17.87 -11.44 -4.81
C VAL A 135 16.90 -11.07 -5.92
N ALA A 136 16.47 -12.09 -6.66
CA ALA A 136 15.34 -12.09 -7.59
C ALA A 136 14.64 -13.46 -7.47
N PRO A 137 13.76 -13.66 -6.46
CA PRO A 137 13.23 -14.98 -6.10
C PRO A 137 12.66 -15.74 -7.32
N PRO A 138 12.96 -17.04 -7.49
CA PRO A 138 13.62 -17.96 -6.55
C PRO A 138 15.16 -17.90 -6.54
N LEU A 139 15.76 -16.93 -7.22
CA LEU A 139 17.21 -16.89 -7.46
C LEU A 139 17.90 -15.89 -6.51
N MET A 140 19.14 -16.23 -6.14
CA MET A 140 20.06 -15.38 -5.40
C MET A 140 21.41 -15.37 -6.11
N LEU A 141 21.88 -14.20 -6.52
CA LEU A 141 23.18 -13.99 -7.12
C LEU A 141 24.12 -13.44 -6.04
N SER A 142 25.20 -14.14 -5.74
CA SER A 142 26.13 -13.80 -4.66
C SER A 142 27.49 -13.43 -5.23
N LYS A 143 28.04 -12.32 -4.75
CA LYS A 143 29.39 -11.85 -5.04
C LYS A 143 30.26 -12.04 -3.82
N GLU A 144 31.39 -12.71 -3.97
CA GLU A 144 32.39 -12.85 -2.92
C GLU A 144 33.73 -12.24 -3.34
N VAL A 145 34.30 -11.43 -2.46
CA VAL A 145 35.63 -10.83 -2.61
C VAL A 145 36.45 -11.12 -1.35
N PRO A 146 37.59 -11.83 -1.44
CA PRO A 146 38.43 -12.13 -0.29
C PRO A 146 38.91 -10.86 0.44
N ILE A 147 38.89 -10.90 1.77
CA ILE A 147 39.43 -9.86 2.63
C ILE A 147 40.77 -10.36 3.18
N VAL A 148 41.85 -9.65 2.86
CA VAL A 148 43.19 -9.99 3.38
C VAL A 148 43.65 -8.92 4.35
N ALA A 149 44.09 -9.38 5.53
CA ALA A 149 44.77 -8.52 6.49
C ALA A 149 46.17 -8.20 5.96
N ASP A 150 46.44 -6.93 5.70
CA ASP A 150 47.77 -6.45 5.34
C ASP A 150 48.53 -6.14 6.63
N ALA A 151 49.60 -6.89 6.93
CA ALA A 151 50.42 -6.67 8.12
C ALA A 151 51.09 -5.28 8.15
N SER A 152 51.20 -4.60 7.00
CA SER A 152 51.79 -3.27 6.87
C SER A 152 50.78 -2.12 6.98
N ARG A 153 49.46 -2.40 6.94
CA ARG A 153 48.40 -1.39 6.98
C ARG A 153 47.41 -1.70 8.10
N ARG A 154 47.04 -0.69 8.88
CA ARG A 154 46.04 -0.83 9.99
C ARG A 154 44.62 -1.22 9.54
N ARG A 155 44.36 -1.41 8.24
CA ARG A 155 43.01 -1.67 7.69
C ARG A 155 43.06 -2.86 6.73
N ALA A 156 42.10 -3.77 6.86
CA ALA A 156 41.93 -4.90 5.95
C ALA A 156 41.64 -4.40 4.53
N VAL A 157 42.19 -5.09 3.53
CA VAL A 157 42.10 -4.71 2.11
C VAL A 157 41.33 -5.80 1.35
N LEU A 158 40.40 -5.39 0.48
CA LEU A 158 39.72 -6.30 -0.44
C LEU A 158 40.65 -6.67 -1.59
N ARG A 159 40.81 -7.97 -1.87
CA ARG A 159 41.50 -8.43 -3.08
C ARG A 159 40.53 -8.45 -4.26
N ALA A 160 40.28 -7.27 -4.82
CA ALA A 160 39.37 -7.10 -5.95
C ALA A 160 39.81 -7.83 -7.24
N GLU A 161 41.03 -8.37 -7.29
CA GLU A 161 41.53 -9.22 -8.39
C GLU A 161 40.90 -10.62 -8.38
N GLU A 162 40.38 -11.06 -7.23
CA GLU A 162 39.69 -12.35 -7.06
C GLU A 162 38.22 -12.08 -6.72
N VAL A 163 37.36 -12.01 -7.74
CA VAL A 163 35.91 -11.87 -7.56
C VAL A 163 35.24 -13.17 -7.99
N ASN A 164 34.51 -13.78 -7.06
CA ASN A 164 33.72 -14.97 -7.34
C ASN A 164 32.24 -14.58 -7.41
N TRP A 165 31.57 -15.02 -8.47
CA TRP A 165 30.13 -14.92 -8.60
C TRP A 165 29.50 -16.30 -8.58
N SER A 166 28.35 -16.41 -7.94
CA SER A 166 27.58 -17.64 -7.90
C SER A 166 26.09 -17.37 -7.96
N LEU A 167 25.34 -18.29 -8.56
CA LEU A 167 23.88 -18.23 -8.64
C LEU A 167 23.28 -19.39 -7.86
N GLY A 168 22.54 -19.07 -6.81
CA GLY A 168 21.73 -19.98 -6.03
C GLY A 168 20.28 -20.01 -6.49
N SER A 169 19.72 -21.21 -6.61
CA SER A 169 18.29 -21.45 -6.79
C SER A 169 17.72 -21.99 -5.48
N TYR A 170 16.65 -21.36 -4.99
CA TYR A 170 15.95 -21.84 -3.79
C TYR A 170 15.43 -23.26 -4.01
N THR A 171 15.87 -24.20 -3.18
CA THR A 171 15.49 -25.60 -3.25
C THR A 171 14.63 -25.94 -2.04
N PRO A 172 13.37 -26.40 -2.22
CA PRO A 172 12.50 -26.73 -1.10
C PRO A 172 13.11 -27.80 -0.17
N LEU A 173 12.92 -27.65 1.14
CA LEU A 173 13.41 -28.62 2.16
C LEU A 173 13.07 -30.07 1.81
N LYS A 174 11.82 -30.33 1.45
CA LYS A 174 11.34 -31.67 1.09
C LYS A 174 12.08 -32.28 -0.10
N GLU A 175 12.51 -31.45 -1.05
CA GLU A 175 13.30 -31.92 -2.18
C GLU A 175 14.69 -32.37 -1.73
N ILE A 176 15.32 -31.65 -0.80
CA ILE A 176 16.61 -32.04 -0.21
C ILE A 176 16.46 -33.34 0.62
N GLU A 177 15.45 -33.43 1.48
CA GLU A 177 15.15 -34.64 2.26
C GLU A 177 14.98 -35.86 1.37
N GLN A 178 14.23 -35.72 0.27
CA GLN A 178 14.02 -36.79 -0.71
C GLN A 178 15.31 -37.17 -1.44
N LYS A 179 16.07 -36.17 -1.91
CA LYS A 179 17.30 -36.39 -2.69
C LYS A 179 18.40 -37.09 -1.88
N PHE A 180 18.53 -36.75 -0.59
CA PHE A 180 19.57 -37.32 0.27
C PHE A 180 19.07 -38.43 1.21
N ASN A 181 17.75 -38.69 1.24
CA ASN A 181 17.11 -39.63 2.15
C ASN A 181 17.45 -39.35 3.63
N VAL A 182 17.26 -38.08 4.03
CA VAL A 182 17.54 -37.56 5.38
C VAL A 182 16.31 -36.86 5.94
N SER A 183 16.23 -36.75 7.27
CA SER A 183 15.22 -35.92 7.94
C SER A 183 15.88 -34.64 8.44
N LEU A 184 15.31 -33.49 8.05
CA LEU A 184 15.89 -32.18 8.32
C LEU A 184 14.96 -31.32 9.18
N PRO A 185 15.50 -30.39 9.99
CA PRO A 185 14.68 -29.44 10.73
C PRO A 185 13.81 -28.60 9.80
N ALA A 186 12.57 -28.33 10.22
CA ALA A 186 11.69 -27.42 9.48
C ALA A 186 12.25 -25.99 9.51
N PRO A 187 12.05 -25.18 8.45
CA PRO A 187 12.55 -23.81 8.43
C PRO A 187 11.78 -22.96 9.44
N THR A 188 12.50 -22.09 10.15
CA THR A 188 11.93 -21.26 11.23
C THR A 188 11.64 -19.82 10.78
N THR A 189 12.20 -19.41 9.64
CA THR A 189 12.14 -18.03 9.14
C THR A 189 11.66 -18.01 7.68
N VAL A 190 11.97 -16.92 6.97
CA VAL A 190 11.72 -16.77 5.53
C VAL A 190 13.05 -16.58 4.85
N ALA A 191 13.37 -17.43 3.88
CA ALA A 191 14.62 -17.32 3.14
C ALA A 191 14.63 -16.06 2.25
N PRO A 192 15.80 -15.45 2.00
CA PRO A 192 15.92 -14.27 1.16
C PRO A 192 15.30 -14.45 -0.23
N ASN A 193 15.56 -15.60 -0.85
CA ASN A 193 15.09 -15.96 -2.20
C ASN A 193 13.87 -16.90 -2.20
N GLN A 194 13.18 -17.07 -1.06
CA GLN A 194 11.99 -17.93 -0.98
C GLN A 194 10.82 -17.33 -1.79
N PRO A 195 10.26 -18.05 -2.79
CA PRO A 195 9.05 -17.62 -3.46
C PRO A 195 7.85 -17.61 -2.51
N TRP A 196 6.91 -16.69 -2.72
CA TRP A 196 5.66 -16.65 -1.94
C TRP A 196 4.88 -17.97 -2.03
N PRO A 197 4.72 -18.72 -0.92
CA PRO A 197 4.11 -20.04 -0.97
C PRO A 197 2.57 -19.99 -1.02
N HIS A 198 1.94 -18.94 -0.50
CA HIS A 198 0.49 -18.88 -0.30
C HIS A 198 -0.26 -18.20 -1.46
N LYS A 199 -0.07 -18.65 -2.70
CA LYS A 199 -0.72 -18.05 -3.88
C LYS A 199 -2.26 -18.09 -3.86
N LYS A 200 -2.87 -18.95 -3.04
CA LYS A 200 -4.33 -19.03 -2.88
C LYS A 200 -4.95 -17.74 -2.32
N ILE A 201 -4.17 -16.90 -1.64
CA ILE A 201 -4.65 -15.64 -1.07
C ILE A 201 -5.24 -14.69 -2.13
N TYR A 202 -4.69 -14.70 -3.34
CA TYR A 202 -5.18 -13.86 -4.45
C TYR A 202 -6.59 -14.26 -4.88
N GLY A 203 -6.95 -15.55 -4.78
CA GLY A 203 -8.30 -16.02 -5.07
C GLY A 203 -9.33 -15.50 -4.06
N TYR A 204 -8.99 -15.47 -2.77
CA TYR A 204 -9.85 -14.89 -1.74
C TYR A 204 -10.04 -13.38 -1.92
N TRP A 205 -8.98 -12.66 -2.27
CA TRP A 205 -9.07 -11.22 -2.58
C TRP A 205 -9.93 -10.93 -3.81
N ALA A 206 -9.79 -11.72 -4.88
CA ALA A 206 -10.64 -11.59 -6.05
C ALA A 206 -12.12 -11.85 -5.72
N ALA A 207 -12.42 -12.88 -4.92
CA ALA A 207 -13.77 -13.16 -4.47
C ALA A 207 -14.35 -12.02 -3.60
N LEU A 208 -13.55 -11.48 -2.68
CA LEU A 208 -13.95 -10.35 -1.84
C LEU A 208 -14.26 -9.11 -2.69
N LEU A 209 -13.44 -8.83 -3.70
CA LEU A 209 -13.67 -7.73 -4.64
C LEU A 209 -14.98 -7.91 -5.42
N VAL A 210 -15.27 -9.12 -5.89
CA VAL A 210 -16.54 -9.43 -6.56
C VAL A 210 -17.73 -9.21 -5.62
N VAL A 211 -17.65 -9.69 -4.37
CA VAL A 211 -18.70 -9.45 -3.36
C VAL A 211 -18.89 -7.96 -3.10
N ALA A 212 -17.80 -7.19 -2.95
CA ALA A 212 -17.87 -5.75 -2.74
C ALA A 212 -18.53 -5.03 -3.92
N LEU A 213 -18.23 -5.43 -5.16
CA LEU A 213 -18.89 -4.90 -6.35
C LEU A 213 -20.38 -5.22 -6.37
N PHE A 214 -20.78 -6.44 -6.01
CA PHE A 214 -22.20 -6.80 -5.91
C PHE A 214 -22.93 -6.01 -4.84
N VAL A 215 -22.31 -5.83 -3.67
CA VAL A 215 -22.89 -5.00 -2.59
C VAL A 215 -23.01 -3.54 -3.04
N GLY A 216 -21.98 -2.99 -3.69
CA GLY A 216 -22.00 -1.64 -4.23
C GLY A 216 -23.08 -1.45 -5.31
N LEU A 217 -23.19 -2.39 -6.26
CA LEU A 217 -24.23 -2.37 -7.30
C LEU A 217 -25.63 -2.52 -6.70
N PHE A 218 -25.80 -3.42 -5.74
CA PHE A 218 -27.06 -3.60 -5.04
C PHE A 218 -27.45 -2.33 -4.29
N ALA A 219 -26.54 -1.70 -3.55
CA ALA A 219 -26.78 -0.43 -2.87
C ALA A 219 -27.10 0.70 -3.86
N PHE A 220 -26.44 0.74 -5.02
CA PHE A 220 -26.71 1.71 -6.07
C PHE A 220 -28.11 1.54 -6.69
N VAL A 221 -28.52 0.31 -7.01
CA VAL A 221 -29.84 0.02 -7.62
C VAL A 221 -30.97 0.17 -6.59
N THR A 222 -30.75 -0.20 -5.34
CA THR A 222 -31.76 -0.11 -4.27
C THR A 222 -31.81 1.23 -3.55
N GLY A 223 -30.78 2.07 -3.73
CA GLY A 223 -30.77 3.46 -3.28
C GLY A 223 -31.81 4.28 -4.04
N SER A 224 -33.07 4.21 -3.61
CA SER A 224 -34.14 5.03 -4.18
C SER A 224 -33.88 6.49 -3.85
N ARG A 225 -33.75 7.35 -4.88
CA ARG A 225 -33.92 8.81 -4.75
C ARG A 225 -35.34 9.13 -5.20
N ALA A 226 -36.22 9.42 -4.25
CA ALA A 226 -37.59 9.85 -4.52
C ALA A 226 -37.71 11.34 -4.23
N THR A 227 -38.09 12.11 -5.24
CA THR A 227 -38.47 13.51 -5.01
C THR A 227 -39.80 13.55 -4.28
N VAL A 228 -39.80 14.07 -3.06
CA VAL A 228 -40.97 14.17 -2.18
C VAL A 228 -41.62 15.56 -2.23
N PHE A 229 -40.87 16.57 -2.67
CA PHE A 229 -41.37 17.93 -2.82
C PHE A 229 -40.63 18.66 -3.93
N THR A 230 -41.35 19.49 -4.70
CA THR A 230 -40.77 20.46 -5.64
C THR A 230 -41.73 21.63 -5.77
N GLN A 231 -41.26 22.83 -5.46
CA GLN A 231 -42.04 24.06 -5.64
C GLN A 231 -41.12 25.23 -5.95
N SER A 232 -41.60 26.13 -6.80
CA SER A 232 -40.93 27.38 -7.12
C SER A 232 -41.62 28.56 -6.45
N TYR A 233 -40.82 29.47 -5.91
CA TYR A 233 -41.27 30.69 -5.26
C TYR A 233 -40.71 31.90 -5.99
N THR A 234 -41.52 32.94 -6.09
CA THR A 234 -41.11 34.25 -6.60
C THR A 234 -41.28 35.24 -5.47
N PHE A 235 -40.17 35.80 -4.98
CA PHE A 235 -40.19 36.74 -3.87
C PHE A 235 -40.45 38.16 -4.39
N GLN A 236 -41.63 38.73 -4.15
CA GLN A 236 -42.00 40.02 -4.73
C GLN A 236 -41.41 41.20 -3.95
N PRO A 237 -41.00 42.32 -4.58
CA PRO A 237 -40.61 43.52 -3.85
C PRO A 237 -41.74 43.99 -2.92
N THR A 238 -41.44 44.27 -1.64
CA THR A 238 -42.43 44.95 -0.78
C THR A 238 -42.62 46.37 -1.33
N PRO A 239 -43.84 46.78 -1.74
CA PRO A 239 -44.05 48.10 -2.31
C PRO A 239 -43.58 49.19 -1.35
N THR A 240 -42.82 50.16 -1.87
CA THR A 240 -42.49 51.39 -1.13
C THR A 240 -43.81 52.06 -0.77
N PRO A 241 -44.04 52.49 0.48
CA PRO A 241 -45.24 53.25 0.81
C PRO A 241 -45.32 54.45 -0.13
N MET A 242 -46.41 54.50 -0.91
CA MET A 242 -46.67 55.59 -1.85
C MET A 242 -46.63 56.92 -1.09
N PRO A 243 -45.97 57.98 -1.59
CA PRO A 243 -45.99 59.26 -0.92
C PRO A 243 -47.45 59.71 -0.75
N ALA A 244 -47.81 60.06 0.49
CA ALA A 244 -49.16 60.48 0.83
C ALA A 244 -49.60 61.65 -0.08
N PRO A 245 -50.90 61.75 -0.44
CA PRO A 245 -51.41 62.88 -1.20
C PRO A 245 -51.01 64.21 -0.56
N PRO A 246 -50.70 65.26 -1.34
CA PRO A 246 -50.31 66.55 -0.80
C PRO A 246 -51.45 67.10 0.08
N GLY A 247 -51.24 67.09 1.41
CA GLY A 247 -52.21 67.59 2.41
C GLY A 247 -52.43 66.73 3.65
N ALA A 248 -51.82 65.54 3.77
CA ALA A 248 -51.88 64.76 5.01
C ALA A 248 -50.94 65.34 6.10
N PRO A 249 -51.34 65.37 7.40
CA PRO A 249 -50.46 65.82 8.47
C PRO A 249 -49.19 64.97 8.52
N VAL A 250 -48.04 65.64 8.51
CA VAL A 250 -46.72 65.01 8.57
C VAL A 250 -46.47 64.55 10.01
N THR A 251 -46.72 63.28 10.33
CA THR A 251 -46.02 62.63 11.44
C THR A 251 -44.61 62.31 10.97
N PRO A 252 -43.55 62.70 11.70
CA PRO A 252 -42.19 62.32 11.32
C PRO A 252 -42.10 60.79 11.28
N PRO A 253 -41.52 60.19 10.22
CA PRO A 253 -41.24 58.77 10.24
C PRO A 253 -40.27 58.49 11.38
N VAL A 254 -40.65 57.53 12.23
CA VAL A 254 -39.71 56.90 13.15
C VAL A 254 -38.56 56.38 12.28
N ALA A 255 -37.36 56.87 12.52
CA ALA A 255 -36.15 56.32 11.93
C ALA A 255 -36.01 54.88 12.46
N THR A 256 -36.45 53.90 11.67
CA THR A 256 -36.01 52.52 11.80
C THR A 256 -34.75 52.37 10.96
N ASP A 257 -33.69 51.90 11.61
CA ASP A 257 -32.32 51.80 11.11
C ASP A 257 -32.19 51.36 9.66
N GLU A 258 -31.27 52.02 8.97
CA GLU A 258 -30.74 51.68 7.67
C GLU A 258 -30.00 50.33 7.74
N GLY A 259 -30.73 49.25 7.52
CA GLY A 259 -30.23 47.91 7.21
C GLY A 259 -31.21 47.28 6.22
N ASN A 260 -30.89 47.33 4.93
CA ASN A 260 -31.80 47.12 3.81
C ASN A 260 -32.08 45.62 3.52
N GLU A 261 -32.22 44.79 4.56
CA GLU A 261 -32.49 43.36 4.47
C GLU A 261 -33.97 43.10 4.79
N LYS A 262 -34.83 43.15 3.77
CA LYS A 262 -36.23 42.74 3.92
C LYS A 262 -36.34 41.23 3.72
N VAL A 263 -36.59 40.54 4.82
CA VAL A 263 -36.84 39.11 4.86
C VAL A 263 -38.21 38.76 4.26
N GLN A 264 -38.30 37.70 3.47
CA GLN A 264 -39.58 37.07 3.10
C GLN A 264 -39.69 35.65 3.61
N VAL A 265 -40.83 35.35 4.25
CA VAL A 265 -41.11 34.03 4.81
C VAL A 265 -42.25 33.38 4.04
N VAL A 266 -42.04 32.13 3.63
CA VAL A 266 -43.05 31.29 2.98
C VAL A 266 -43.15 29.95 3.71
N PHE A 267 -44.36 29.40 3.77
CA PHE A 267 -44.61 28.06 4.29
C PHE A 267 -45.12 27.15 3.17
N THR A 268 -44.68 25.90 3.17
CA THR A 268 -45.14 24.88 2.21
C THR A 268 -46.42 24.22 2.68
N ASP A 269 -47.10 23.53 1.76
CA ASP A 269 -48.02 22.46 2.16
C ASP A 269 -47.25 21.31 2.85
N PRO A 270 -47.92 20.46 3.65
CA PRO A 270 -47.25 19.39 4.39
C PRO A 270 -46.56 18.37 3.47
N ILE A 271 -45.27 18.18 3.68
CA ILE A 271 -44.40 17.26 2.95
C ILE A 271 -44.35 15.92 3.70
N PRO A 272 -44.78 14.80 3.09
CA PRO A 272 -44.67 13.49 3.71
C PRO A 272 -43.22 12.98 3.65
N LEU A 273 -42.59 12.82 4.81
CA LEU A 273 -41.26 12.23 4.93
C LEU A 273 -41.34 10.82 5.49
N ARG A 274 -40.58 9.89 4.89
CA ARG A 274 -40.39 8.53 5.40
C ARG A 274 -39.16 8.48 6.31
N GLY A 275 -39.27 7.71 7.39
CA GLY A 275 -38.16 7.50 8.32
C GLY A 275 -37.01 6.71 7.69
N ARG A 276 -35.83 6.79 8.31
CA ARG A 276 -34.60 6.04 7.93
C ARG A 276 -34.07 6.36 6.52
N ARG A 277 -34.45 7.50 5.98
CA ARG A 277 -33.97 8.03 4.70
C ARG A 277 -33.35 9.39 4.92
N ASN A 278 -32.11 9.56 4.48
CA ASN A 278 -31.47 10.88 4.49
C ASN A 278 -32.22 11.80 3.54
N ILE A 279 -32.17 13.10 3.82
CA ILE A 279 -32.89 14.10 3.04
C ILE A 279 -31.87 14.92 2.29
N ARG A 280 -32.11 15.16 1.00
CA ARG A 280 -31.37 16.14 0.20
C ARG A 280 -32.32 17.29 -0.11
N VAL A 281 -31.93 18.50 0.27
CA VAL A 281 -32.63 19.72 -0.15
C VAL A 281 -31.77 20.40 -1.19
N THR A 282 -32.37 20.76 -2.32
CA THR A 282 -31.72 21.44 -3.43
C THR A 282 -32.44 22.75 -3.71
N GLY A 283 -31.70 23.85 -3.70
CA GLY A 283 -32.20 25.17 -4.12
C GLY A 283 -31.59 25.56 -5.44
N ARG A 284 -32.42 26.00 -6.38
CA ARG A 284 -31.98 26.58 -7.66
C ARG A 284 -32.54 27.98 -7.80
N ALA A 285 -31.70 28.98 -8.01
CA ALA A 285 -32.14 30.35 -8.19
C ALA A 285 -31.65 31.00 -9.48
N ASN A 286 -32.42 31.94 -10.02
CA ASN A 286 -32.03 32.75 -11.19
C ASN A 286 -31.14 33.94 -10.80
N VAL A 287 -30.14 33.72 -9.95
CA VAL A 287 -29.20 34.78 -9.53
C VAL A 287 -28.16 35.05 -10.62
N GLU A 288 -27.88 36.33 -10.86
CA GLU A 288 -26.85 36.81 -11.79
C GLU A 288 -26.16 38.05 -11.23
N ASN A 289 -24.86 37.94 -10.93
CA ASN A 289 -24.11 38.96 -10.19
C ASN A 289 -24.87 39.40 -8.93
N ASN A 290 -25.44 38.42 -8.22
CA ASN A 290 -26.27 38.61 -7.05
C ASN A 290 -26.27 37.32 -6.22
N TRP A 291 -26.81 37.41 -5.01
CA TRP A 291 -26.99 36.30 -4.09
C TRP A 291 -28.45 36.19 -3.62
N LEU A 292 -28.84 34.98 -3.27
CA LEU A 292 -30.08 34.63 -2.61
C LEU A 292 -29.74 33.63 -1.50
N TYR A 293 -29.89 34.08 -0.27
CA TYR A 293 -29.74 33.24 0.90
C TYR A 293 -31.11 32.73 1.32
N VAL A 294 -31.26 31.40 1.41
CA VAL A 294 -32.49 30.76 1.91
C VAL A 294 -32.18 29.97 3.16
N GLU A 295 -32.72 30.39 4.29
CA GLU A 295 -32.77 29.61 5.52
C GLU A 295 -34.08 28.80 5.54
N GLY A 296 -33.98 27.52 5.91
CA GLY A 296 -35.11 26.60 5.89
C GLY A 296 -35.27 25.84 7.19
N ASP A 297 -36.51 25.76 7.68
CA ASP A 297 -36.89 24.90 8.80
C ASP A 297 -37.83 23.79 8.32
N LEU A 298 -37.46 22.52 8.49
CA LEU A 298 -38.39 21.40 8.40
C LEU A 298 -39.03 21.15 9.77
N ILE A 299 -40.35 21.38 9.87
CA ILE A 299 -41.10 21.33 11.13
C ILE A 299 -42.07 20.16 11.10
N ASN A 300 -41.87 19.16 11.97
CA ASN A 300 -42.79 18.03 12.11
C ASN A 300 -44.11 18.49 12.74
N GLU A 301 -45.24 18.24 12.07
CA GLU A 301 -46.55 18.76 12.49
C GLU A 301 -47.10 18.14 13.78
N GLU A 302 -46.64 16.94 14.13
CA GLU A 302 -47.15 16.20 15.29
C GLU A 302 -46.26 16.39 16.53
N THR A 303 -44.93 16.39 16.33
CA THR A 303 -43.95 16.41 17.42
C THR A 303 -43.35 17.80 17.67
N GLY A 304 -43.46 18.72 16.71
CA GLY A 304 -42.80 20.03 16.77
C GLY A 304 -41.29 19.97 16.59
N LEU A 305 -40.73 18.83 16.17
CA LEU A 305 -39.30 18.71 15.85
C LEU A 305 -38.95 19.65 14.70
N VAL A 306 -37.91 20.46 14.89
CA VAL A 306 -37.41 21.40 13.89
C VAL A 306 -36.01 20.96 13.44
N GLN A 307 -35.82 20.82 12.12
CA GLN A 307 -34.51 20.61 11.51
C GLN A 307 -34.19 21.77 10.56
N GLN A 308 -33.14 22.50 10.89
CA GLN A 308 -32.67 23.66 10.12
C GLN A 308 -31.73 23.26 8.99
N PHE A 309 -31.72 24.06 7.93
CA PHE A 309 -30.80 24.00 6.81
C PHE A 309 -30.65 25.37 6.13
N GLU A 310 -29.59 25.55 5.36
CA GLU A 310 -29.26 26.80 4.68
C GLU A 310 -28.88 26.52 3.22
N LEU A 311 -29.25 27.43 2.33
CA LEU A 311 -28.93 27.40 0.90
C LEU A 311 -28.40 28.78 0.47
N PRO A 312 -27.08 29.02 0.58
CA PRO A 312 -26.45 30.27 0.14
C PRO A 312 -26.23 30.24 -1.38
N ILE A 313 -27.25 30.59 -2.17
CA ILE A 313 -27.20 30.51 -3.63
C ILE A 313 -26.63 31.83 -4.19
N GLU A 314 -25.50 31.77 -4.86
CA GLU A 314 -24.85 32.96 -5.42
C GLU A 314 -24.16 32.65 -6.73
N TYR A 315 -24.16 33.62 -7.65
CA TYR A 315 -23.45 33.46 -8.92
C TYR A 315 -22.95 34.81 -9.43
N TYR A 316 -21.65 34.91 -9.66
CA TYR A 316 -20.97 36.11 -10.14
C TYR A 316 -20.16 35.78 -11.40
N TYR A 317 -20.07 36.73 -12.31
CA TYR A 317 -19.27 36.61 -13.52
C TYR A 317 -18.87 37.98 -14.06
N GLY A 318 -17.72 38.04 -14.71
CA GLY A 318 -17.17 39.28 -15.23
C GLY A 318 -16.01 39.06 -16.20
N VAL A 319 -15.42 40.18 -16.63
CA VAL A 319 -14.19 40.20 -17.41
C VAL A 319 -13.24 41.18 -16.74
N GLU A 320 -12.03 40.71 -16.40
CA GLU A 320 -10.97 41.51 -15.81
C GLU A 320 -9.69 41.28 -16.61
N ASP A 321 -8.99 42.35 -16.98
CA ASP A 321 -7.78 42.31 -17.83
C ASP A 321 -7.89 41.50 -19.14
N GLY A 322 -9.11 41.38 -19.67
CA GLY A 322 -9.39 40.63 -20.90
C GLY A 322 -9.64 39.14 -20.70
N GLU A 323 -9.59 38.64 -19.46
CA GLU A 323 -9.92 37.27 -19.09
C GLU A 323 -11.33 37.21 -18.48
N ALA A 324 -12.14 36.25 -18.92
CA ALA A 324 -13.47 36.02 -18.38
C ALA A 324 -13.40 35.13 -17.13
N TRP A 325 -14.14 35.48 -16.09
CA TRP A 325 -14.22 34.72 -14.84
C TRP A 325 -15.67 34.49 -14.42
N SER A 326 -15.89 33.44 -13.62
CA SER A 326 -17.16 33.16 -12.95
C SER A 326 -16.91 32.52 -11.58
N GLU A 327 -17.74 32.84 -10.60
CA GLU A 327 -17.69 32.36 -9.22
C GLU A 327 -19.10 32.01 -8.71
N GLY A 328 -19.20 31.02 -7.82
CA GLY A 328 -20.47 30.53 -7.28
C GLY A 328 -21.20 29.54 -8.19
N ASP A 329 -22.39 29.13 -7.74
CA ASP A 329 -23.29 28.22 -8.47
C ASP A 329 -24.75 28.63 -8.19
N ARG A 330 -25.58 28.56 -9.24
CA ARG A 330 -27.02 28.82 -9.17
C ARG A 330 -27.79 27.67 -8.52
N GLU A 331 -27.14 26.54 -8.30
CA GLU A 331 -27.65 25.38 -7.57
C GLU A 331 -26.84 25.14 -6.29
N GLN A 332 -27.54 25.03 -5.15
CA GLN A 332 -26.96 24.62 -3.87
C GLN A 332 -27.70 23.41 -3.32
N GLU A 333 -26.97 22.55 -2.61
CA GLU A 333 -27.53 21.35 -1.99
C GLU A 333 -27.04 21.16 -0.55
N VAL A 334 -27.92 20.63 0.29
CA VAL A 334 -27.62 20.27 1.67
C VAL A 334 -28.20 18.89 1.99
N TYR A 335 -27.41 18.09 2.72
CA TYR A 335 -27.79 16.75 3.16
C TYR A 335 -28.10 16.75 4.64
N LEU A 336 -29.31 16.33 4.98
CA LEU A 336 -29.78 16.23 6.35
C LEU A 336 -29.84 14.76 6.77
N PRO A 337 -29.60 14.46 8.06
CA PRO A 337 -29.76 13.11 8.58
C PRO A 337 -31.22 12.65 8.42
N ALA A 338 -31.44 11.34 8.50
CA ALA A 338 -32.78 10.79 8.48
C ALA A 338 -33.63 11.33 9.64
N LEU A 339 -34.73 11.99 9.30
CA LEU A 339 -35.74 12.45 10.27
C LEU A 339 -36.77 11.35 10.56
N PRO A 340 -37.50 11.43 11.68
CA PRO A 340 -38.65 10.56 11.93
C PRO A 340 -39.68 10.58 10.80
N GLU A 341 -40.39 9.47 10.62
CA GLU A 341 -41.51 9.43 9.68
C GLU A 341 -42.63 10.37 10.14
N GLY A 342 -43.21 11.15 9.21
CA GLY A 342 -44.28 12.08 9.52
C GLY A 342 -44.53 13.11 8.43
N LYS A 343 -45.44 14.05 8.70
CA LYS A 343 -45.68 15.21 7.85
C LYS A 343 -44.89 16.41 8.37
N TYR A 344 -44.23 17.10 7.45
CA TYR A 344 -43.38 18.23 7.75
C TYR A 344 -43.85 19.45 6.98
N THR A 345 -44.09 20.56 7.65
CA THR A 345 -44.23 21.86 6.98
C THR A 345 -42.85 22.50 6.90
N MET A 346 -42.46 22.98 5.72
CA MET A 346 -41.20 23.67 5.52
C MET A 346 -41.43 25.17 5.56
N ARG A 347 -40.71 25.87 6.45
CA ARG A 347 -40.61 27.33 6.47
C ARG A 347 -39.37 27.71 5.68
N LEU A 348 -39.51 28.62 4.74
CA LEU A 348 -38.40 29.18 3.96
C LEU A 348 -38.33 30.67 4.24
N GLU A 349 -37.17 31.12 4.68
CA GLU A 349 -36.83 32.51 4.90
C GLU A 349 -35.79 32.93 3.85
N ALA A 350 -36.14 33.88 3.00
CA ALA A 350 -35.29 34.34 1.90
C ALA A 350 -34.78 35.77 2.13
N GLN A 351 -33.50 35.97 1.82
CA GLN A 351 -32.77 37.24 1.89
C GLN A 351 -31.96 37.42 0.59
N TRP A 352 -31.93 38.63 0.03
CA TRP A 352 -31.19 38.92 -1.20
C TRP A 352 -30.82 40.41 -1.31
N GLU A 353 -29.84 40.73 -2.17
CA GLU A 353 -29.43 42.12 -2.39
C GLU A 353 -30.42 42.87 -3.29
N ASN A 354 -30.66 44.15 -2.96
CA ASN A 354 -31.44 45.09 -3.76
C ASN A 354 -32.88 44.63 -4.03
N TRP A 355 -33.73 44.76 -3.01
CA TRP A 355 -35.15 44.40 -3.02
C TRP A 355 -36.01 45.06 -4.13
N ASN A 356 -35.50 46.07 -4.85
CA ASN A 356 -36.23 46.85 -5.86
C ASN A 356 -35.79 46.56 -7.31
N GLN A 357 -35.27 45.36 -7.60
CA GLN A 357 -34.93 44.95 -8.96
C GLN A 357 -36.17 44.69 -9.82
N ALA A 358 -36.07 44.95 -11.13
CA ALA A 358 -37.16 44.76 -12.11
C ALA A 358 -37.54 43.28 -12.31
N ALA A 359 -36.64 42.35 -11.98
CA ALA A 359 -36.88 40.91 -11.96
C ALA A 359 -36.59 40.38 -10.55
N PRO A 360 -37.62 39.99 -9.77
CA PRO A 360 -37.41 39.41 -8.45
C PRO A 360 -36.67 38.06 -8.53
N PRO A 361 -35.88 37.69 -7.50
CA PRO A 361 -35.30 36.36 -7.44
C PRO A 361 -36.40 35.30 -7.35
N GLN A 362 -36.23 34.27 -8.15
CA GLN A 362 -37.05 33.07 -8.19
C GLN A 362 -36.19 31.92 -7.68
N VAL A 363 -36.73 31.13 -6.75
CA VAL A 363 -36.07 29.93 -6.26
C VAL A 363 -36.95 28.72 -6.46
N SER A 364 -36.38 27.64 -6.97
CA SER A 364 -36.99 26.32 -6.96
C SER A 364 -36.37 25.51 -5.84
N ILE A 365 -37.20 25.04 -4.90
CA ILE A 365 -36.78 24.14 -3.84
C ILE A 365 -37.25 22.73 -4.17
N GLN A 366 -36.35 21.77 -4.10
CA GLN A 366 -36.59 20.35 -4.30
C GLN A 366 -36.13 19.58 -3.06
N VAL A 367 -36.95 18.67 -2.56
CA VAL A 367 -36.61 17.77 -1.44
C VAL A 367 -36.67 16.33 -1.92
N GLU A 368 -35.62 15.56 -1.65
CA GLU A 368 -35.48 14.15 -2.04
C GLU A 368 -35.16 13.25 -0.84
N GLN A 369 -35.62 11.99 -0.89
CA GLN A 369 -35.39 10.93 0.11
C GLN A 369 -35.06 9.56 -0.50
#